data_AF-A0AAW9PR57-F1
#
_entry.id   AF-A0AAW9PR57-F1
#
_cell.length_a   1.000
_cell.length_b   1.000
_cell.length_c   1.000
_cell.angle_alpha   90.00
_cell.angle_beta   90.00
_cell.angle_gamma   90.00
#
_symmetry.space_group_name_H-M   'P 1'
#
loop_
_entity.id
_entity.type
_entity.pdbx_description
1 polymer ?
#
loop_
_entity_poly.entity_id
_entity_poly.type
_entity_poly.pdbx_seq_one_letter_code
_entity_poly.pdbx_strand_id
1 'polypeptide(L)'
;MSFEYFDAAGNATNDGVFIPVAALPGVLATELAAAQPATTKLSKAIFAILNQIYDTISPTTFNALGFTASKANPSGAGTDLLNQNFSFTAQKLINFDTDTVSQVPVPSTGANTGLGKFSISDIFAGAAVVAAAGTVAGAGIVIPTSLLLPYTSLTHAGLTISGTSDNRDWFAALFDFLGNDLPVRSSTVASAVTARTASAIAATTIPAAYVDATAPTSGILVADLPARGLVSKSYSLTIQLILDQSSQSFDVNSVIG
;
A
#
# COMPACT_ATOMS: atom_id res chain seq x y z
N MET A 1 -14.53 1.59 9.98
CA MET A 1 -13.70 0.62 10.74
C MET A 1 -12.26 1.10 10.70
N SER A 2 -11.41 0.71 11.65
CA SER A 2 -9.98 1.06 11.69
C SER A 2 -9.12 -0.20 11.55
N PHE A 3 -7.80 -0.04 11.47
CA PHE A 3 -6.90 -1.18 11.70
C PHE A 3 -7.09 -1.71 13.13
N GLU A 4 -6.72 -2.97 13.32
CA GLU A 4 -6.55 -3.55 14.66
C GLU A 4 -5.08 -3.56 15.03
N TYR A 5 -4.79 -3.33 16.30
CA TYR A 5 -3.43 -3.13 16.80
C TYR A 5 -3.14 -4.13 17.91
N PHE A 6 -1.98 -4.75 17.84
CA PHE A 6 -1.53 -5.78 18.78
C PHE A 6 -0.14 -5.39 19.27
N ASP A 7 0.03 -5.21 20.58
CA ASP A 7 1.32 -5.04 21.26
C ASP A 7 1.92 -6.38 21.73
N ALA A 8 1.13 -7.45 21.67
CA ALA A 8 1.50 -8.84 21.94
C ALA A 8 0.58 -9.79 21.16
N ALA A 9 0.72 -11.11 21.36
CA ALA A 9 -0.19 -12.09 20.78
C ALA A 9 -1.65 -11.85 21.22
N GLY A 10 -2.61 -12.13 20.35
CA GLY A 10 -4.04 -11.90 20.61
C GLY A 10 -4.94 -12.50 19.55
N ASN A 11 -6.22 -12.17 19.58
CA ASN A 11 -7.21 -12.63 18.61
C ASN A 11 -7.73 -11.46 17.79
N ALA A 12 -7.72 -11.60 16.46
CA ALA A 12 -8.30 -10.62 15.56
C ALA A 12 -9.82 -10.59 15.71
N THR A 13 -10.42 -9.40 15.64
CA THR A 13 -11.87 -9.21 15.65
C THR A 13 -12.44 -9.40 14.25
N ASN A 14 -11.72 -8.92 13.23
CA ASN A 14 -12.10 -9.01 11.83
C ASN A 14 -11.14 -9.91 11.06
N ASP A 15 -11.64 -10.44 9.96
CA ASP A 15 -10.82 -11.07 8.95
C ASP A 15 -9.97 -10.03 8.20
N GLY A 16 -8.71 -10.35 7.94
CA GLY A 16 -7.79 -9.41 7.34
C GLY A 16 -6.38 -9.94 7.11
N VAL A 17 -5.48 -9.01 6.83
CA VAL A 17 -4.05 -9.29 6.69
C VAL A 17 -3.32 -8.77 7.92
N PHE A 18 -2.74 -9.68 8.68
CA PHE A 18 -1.81 -9.36 9.76
C PHE A 18 -0.45 -9.01 9.17
N ILE A 19 0.11 -7.88 9.61
CA ILE A 19 1.46 -7.44 9.32
C ILE A 19 2.22 -7.35 10.65
N PRO A 20 3.26 -8.17 10.87
CA PRO A 20 3.99 -8.16 12.12
C PRO A 20 4.78 -6.84 12.27
N VAL A 21 5.02 -6.43 13.52
CA VAL A 21 5.79 -5.20 13.80
C VAL A 21 7.20 -5.24 13.20
N ALA A 22 7.80 -6.43 13.03
CA ALA A 22 9.09 -6.60 12.37
C ALA A 22 9.10 -6.19 10.88
N ALA A 23 7.93 -6.12 10.24
CA ALA A 23 7.74 -5.63 8.88
C ALA A 23 7.26 -4.16 8.83
N LEU A 24 7.22 -3.47 9.97
CA LEU A 24 6.79 -2.07 10.10
C LEU A 24 7.97 -1.22 10.60
N PRO A 25 8.80 -0.69 9.68
CA PRO A 25 10.00 0.05 10.07
C PRO A 25 9.66 1.26 10.95
N GLY A 26 10.38 1.40 12.06
CA GLY A 26 10.20 2.51 13.01
C GLY A 26 9.02 2.39 13.96
N VAL A 27 8.31 1.25 14.00
CA VAL A 27 7.25 0.98 14.97
C VAL A 27 7.74 0.01 16.04
N LEU A 28 7.50 0.34 17.31
CA LEU A 28 7.74 -0.53 18.45
C LEU A 28 6.43 -1.15 18.93
N ALA A 29 6.49 -2.37 19.48
CA ALA A 29 5.31 -3.06 20.00
C ALA A 29 4.56 -2.23 21.07
N THR A 30 5.30 -1.53 21.94
CA THR A 30 4.73 -0.65 22.98
C THR A 30 3.98 0.56 22.41
N GLU A 31 4.25 0.96 21.17
CA GLU A 31 3.54 2.03 20.48
C GLU A 31 2.19 1.57 19.92
N LEU A 32 1.94 0.25 19.89
CA LEU A 32 0.66 -0.34 19.49
C LEU A 32 -0.26 -0.66 20.68
N ALA A 33 0.22 -0.44 21.91
CA ALA A 33 -0.48 -0.78 23.14
C ALA A 33 -1.84 -0.06 23.28
N ALA A 34 -2.73 -0.62 24.11
CA ALA A 34 -4.06 -0.06 24.36
C ALA A 34 -4.01 1.37 24.94
N ALA A 35 -2.98 1.69 25.73
CA ALA A 35 -2.78 3.01 26.32
C ALA A 35 -2.42 4.11 25.29
N GLN A 36 -1.98 3.73 24.09
CA GLN A 36 -1.64 4.70 23.04
C GLN A 36 -2.90 5.21 22.33
N PRO A 37 -2.99 6.51 22.03
CA PRO A 37 -4.10 7.07 21.26
C PRO A 37 -4.26 6.36 19.92
N ALA A 38 -5.51 6.05 19.53
CA ALA A 38 -5.79 5.38 18.27
C ALA A 38 -5.27 6.15 17.04
N THR A 39 -5.29 7.48 17.09
CA THR A 39 -4.77 8.37 16.04
C THR A 39 -3.25 8.28 15.90
N THR A 40 -2.51 8.18 17.00
CA THR A 40 -1.06 7.96 17.01
C THR A 40 -0.73 6.60 16.42
N LYS A 41 -1.43 5.54 16.86
CA LYS A 41 -1.27 4.17 16.33
C LYS A 41 -1.50 4.11 14.83
N LEU A 42 -2.59 4.73 14.35
CA LEU A 42 -2.90 4.81 12.93
C LEU A 42 -1.80 5.56 12.17
N SER A 43 -1.40 6.74 12.64
CA SER A 43 -0.39 7.56 11.96
C SER A 43 0.96 6.86 11.85
N LYS A 44 1.42 6.20 12.93
CA LYS A 44 2.64 5.38 12.93
C LYS A 44 2.53 4.20 11.97
N ALA A 45 1.42 3.46 12.04
CA ALA A 45 1.18 2.32 11.16
C ALA A 45 1.17 2.72 9.68
N ILE A 46 0.50 3.82 9.32
CA ILE A 46 0.50 4.33 7.94
C ILE A 46 1.92 4.74 7.53
N PHE A 47 2.62 5.53 8.35
CA PHE A 47 3.98 5.95 8.00
C PHE A 47 4.92 4.77 7.77
N ALA A 48 4.84 3.73 8.62
CA ALA A 48 5.63 2.51 8.47
C ALA A 48 5.25 1.71 7.21
N ILE A 49 3.94 1.53 6.94
CA ILE A 49 3.44 0.90 5.71
C ILE A 49 3.98 1.62 4.47
N LEU A 50 3.87 2.95 4.43
CA LEU A 50 4.29 3.74 3.27
C LEU A 50 5.82 3.66 3.06
N ASN A 51 6.61 3.70 4.13
CA ASN A 51 8.06 3.49 4.03
C ASN A 51 8.39 2.08 3.54
N GLN A 52 7.78 1.04 4.11
CA GLN A 52 8.06 -0.34 3.70
C GLN A 52 7.71 -0.60 2.23
N ILE A 53 6.55 -0.09 1.77
CA ILE A 53 6.16 -0.17 0.36
C ILE A 53 7.18 0.57 -0.52
N TYR A 54 7.56 1.79 -0.16
CA TYR A 54 8.55 2.56 -0.93
C TYR A 54 9.91 1.85 -0.95
N ASP A 55 10.43 1.41 0.19
CA ASP A 55 11.75 0.77 0.30
C ASP A 55 11.79 -0.56 -0.47
N THR A 56 10.65 -1.24 -0.62
CA THR A 56 10.56 -2.49 -1.42
C THR A 56 10.34 -2.23 -2.91
N ILE A 57 9.44 -1.30 -3.29
CA ILE A 57 9.02 -1.09 -4.69
C ILE A 57 9.95 -0.14 -5.45
N SER A 58 10.56 0.85 -4.76
CA SER A 58 11.41 1.86 -5.41
C SER A 58 12.75 1.36 -5.96
N PRO A 59 13.42 0.34 -5.37
CA PRO A 59 14.64 -0.21 -5.97
C PRO A 59 14.34 -0.73 -7.38
N THR A 60 15.21 -0.39 -8.34
CA THR A 60 15.07 -0.82 -9.74
C THR A 60 15.12 -2.34 -9.92
N THR A 61 15.53 -3.08 -8.89
CA THR A 61 15.59 -4.53 -8.86
C THR A 61 14.26 -5.19 -8.52
N PHE A 62 13.29 -4.45 -7.98
CA PHE A 62 11.96 -4.97 -7.68
C PHE A 62 11.03 -4.73 -8.87
N ASN A 63 10.66 -5.79 -9.58
CA ASN A 63 9.77 -5.68 -10.73
C ASN A 63 8.30 -5.69 -10.27
N ALA A 64 7.71 -4.50 -10.15
CA ALA A 64 6.30 -4.30 -9.82
C ALA A 64 5.51 -3.84 -11.06
N LEU A 65 5.03 -4.78 -11.87
CA LEU A 65 4.35 -4.46 -13.13
C LEU A 65 3.08 -3.65 -12.88
N GLY A 66 3.03 -2.45 -13.46
CA GLY A 66 1.92 -1.51 -13.33
C GLY A 66 1.92 -0.75 -12.01
N PHE A 67 2.97 -0.83 -11.19
CA PHE A 67 3.07 -0.12 -9.92
C PHE A 67 4.34 0.71 -9.85
N THR A 68 4.21 1.92 -9.34
CA THR A 68 5.36 2.74 -8.97
C THR A 68 5.14 3.38 -7.61
N ALA A 69 6.21 3.55 -6.86
CA ALA A 69 6.23 4.24 -5.59
C ALA A 69 7.36 5.28 -5.60
N SER A 70 7.09 6.45 -5.04
CA SER A 70 8.10 7.49 -4.85
C SER A 70 7.95 8.14 -3.48
N LYS A 71 9.08 8.60 -2.94
CA LYS A 71 9.19 9.34 -1.68
C LYS A 71 9.97 10.60 -1.97
N ALA A 72 9.33 11.75 -1.83
CA ALA A 72 10.00 13.03 -2.07
C ALA A 72 10.99 13.33 -0.94
N ASN A 73 11.95 14.24 -1.17
CA ASN A 73 12.76 14.76 -0.08
C ASN A 73 11.86 15.46 0.96
N PRO A 74 12.11 15.30 2.27
CA PRO A 74 11.38 16.02 3.30
C PRO A 74 11.43 17.53 3.07
N SER A 75 10.33 18.21 3.35
CA SER A 75 10.24 19.67 3.27
C SER A 75 9.97 20.27 4.65
N GLY A 76 10.54 21.43 4.95
CA GLY A 76 10.32 22.13 6.21
C GLY A 76 8.87 22.55 6.39
N ALA A 77 8.29 22.30 7.57
CA ALA A 77 6.90 22.62 7.89
C ALA A 77 6.75 23.52 9.14
N GLY A 78 7.86 23.97 9.71
CA GLY A 78 7.91 24.78 10.93
C GLY A 78 9.13 24.41 11.79
N THR A 79 9.24 25.01 12.97
CA THR A 79 10.23 24.62 13.97
C THR A 79 10.03 23.15 14.34
N ASP A 80 11.07 22.35 14.20
CA ASP A 80 11.06 20.90 14.48
C ASP A 80 10.05 20.07 13.67
N LEU A 81 9.46 20.63 12.61
CA LEU A 81 8.45 19.95 11.81
C LEU A 81 8.92 19.74 10.37
N LEU A 82 8.71 18.53 9.85
CA LEU A 82 8.97 18.17 8.46
C LEU A 82 7.73 17.52 7.84
N ASN A 83 7.50 17.77 6.56
CA ASN A 83 6.52 17.07 5.76
C ASN A 83 7.23 16.05 4.86
N GLN A 84 6.87 14.78 5.03
CA GLN A 84 7.26 13.68 4.15
C GLN A 84 6.12 13.37 3.17
N ASN A 85 6.38 13.49 1.87
CA ASN A 85 5.41 13.12 0.84
C ASN A 85 5.75 11.76 0.24
N PHE A 86 4.72 10.93 0.10
CA PHE A 86 4.73 9.65 -0.61
C PHE A 86 3.77 9.73 -1.78
N SER A 87 4.15 9.16 -2.92
CA SER A 87 3.27 9.01 -4.07
C SER A 87 3.30 7.59 -4.60
N PHE A 88 2.15 7.08 -5.00
CA PHE A 88 1.99 5.73 -5.55
C PHE A 88 1.16 5.82 -6.82
N THR A 89 1.50 5.04 -7.84
CA THR A 89 0.67 4.91 -9.03
C THR A 89 0.40 3.44 -9.28
N ALA A 90 -0.87 3.11 -9.53
CA ALA A 90 -1.30 1.80 -9.98
C ALA A 90 -1.88 1.91 -11.40
N GLN A 91 -1.53 0.96 -12.25
CA GLN A 91 -2.04 0.82 -13.60
C GLN A 91 -2.92 -0.41 -13.70
N LYS A 92 -4.04 -0.29 -14.41
CA LYS A 92 -4.94 -1.39 -14.73
C LYS A 92 -5.19 -1.45 -16.22
N LEU A 93 -5.45 -2.66 -16.71
CA LEU A 93 -5.82 -2.93 -18.09
C LEU A 93 -7.34 -2.94 -18.20
N ILE A 94 -7.88 -2.17 -19.15
CA ILE A 94 -9.26 -2.23 -19.58
C ILE A 94 -9.34 -3.19 -20.76
N ASN A 95 -10.29 -4.11 -20.69
CA ASN A 95 -10.69 -4.95 -21.81
C ASN A 95 -12.07 -4.47 -22.30
N PHE A 96 -12.10 -3.91 -23.50
CA PHE A 96 -13.33 -3.38 -24.11
C PHE A 96 -14.23 -4.46 -24.71
N ASP A 97 -13.72 -5.68 -24.93
CA ASP A 97 -14.54 -6.80 -25.42
C ASP A 97 -15.39 -7.41 -24.31
N THR A 98 -14.86 -7.40 -23.08
CA THR A 98 -15.49 -8.03 -21.91
C THR A 98 -16.00 -7.01 -20.88
N ASP A 99 -15.82 -5.71 -21.14
CA ASP A 99 -16.15 -4.61 -20.21
C ASP A 99 -15.54 -4.81 -18.81
N THR A 100 -14.33 -5.36 -18.74
CA THR A 100 -13.64 -5.64 -17.47
C THR A 100 -12.42 -4.77 -17.28
N VAL A 101 -12.15 -4.43 -16.02
CA VAL A 101 -10.89 -3.83 -15.59
C VAL A 101 -10.11 -4.84 -14.75
N SER A 102 -8.89 -5.13 -15.13
CA SER A 102 -8.02 -6.10 -14.44
C SER A 102 -6.63 -5.54 -14.21
N GLN A 103 -5.82 -6.26 -13.44
CA GLN A 103 -4.38 -6.00 -13.41
C GLN A 103 -3.78 -6.14 -14.81
N VAL A 104 -2.67 -5.43 -15.05
CA VAL A 104 -1.86 -5.66 -16.24
C VAL A 104 -1.35 -7.11 -16.18
N PRO A 105 -1.65 -7.96 -17.17
CA PRO A 105 -1.29 -9.37 -17.13
C PRO A 105 0.24 -9.52 -17.08
N VAL A 106 0.73 -10.50 -16.32
CA VAL A 106 2.16 -10.83 -16.31
C VAL A 106 2.56 -11.53 -17.62
N PRO A 107 3.80 -11.36 -18.10
CA PRO A 107 4.28 -12.07 -19.29
C PRO A 107 4.17 -13.59 -19.11
N SER A 108 3.69 -14.28 -20.14
CA SER A 108 3.67 -15.74 -20.22
C SER A 108 4.77 -16.32 -21.12
N THR A 109 5.55 -15.47 -21.78
CA THR A 109 6.59 -15.86 -22.73
C THR A 109 7.84 -15.01 -22.60
N GLY A 110 8.99 -15.53 -23.06
CA GLY A 110 10.26 -14.82 -23.09
C GLY A 110 10.98 -14.77 -21.74
N ALA A 111 12.06 -13.98 -21.68
CA ALA A 111 12.93 -13.91 -20.49
C ALA A 111 12.23 -13.31 -19.25
N ASN A 112 11.13 -12.59 -19.43
CA ASN A 112 10.36 -11.97 -18.35
C ASN A 112 9.16 -12.82 -17.88
N THR A 113 9.06 -14.08 -18.31
CA THR A 113 7.92 -14.96 -17.96
C THR A 113 7.68 -15.00 -16.45
N GLY A 114 6.47 -14.66 -16.03
CA GLY A 114 6.04 -14.68 -14.63
C GLY A 114 6.57 -13.53 -13.76
N LEU A 115 7.39 -12.62 -14.31
CA LEU A 115 7.88 -11.44 -13.59
C LEU A 115 6.81 -10.34 -13.53
N GLY A 116 6.90 -9.48 -12.51
CA GLY A 116 6.05 -8.30 -12.38
C GLY A 116 4.87 -8.44 -11.42
N LYS A 117 4.47 -9.68 -11.08
CA LYS A 117 3.59 -9.92 -9.94
C LYS A 117 4.39 -9.87 -8.63
N PHE A 118 3.71 -9.49 -7.56
CA PHE A 118 4.26 -9.58 -6.22
C PHE A 118 3.14 -9.90 -5.22
N SER A 119 3.55 -10.52 -4.14
CA SER A 119 2.72 -10.92 -3.02
C SER A 119 2.76 -9.91 -1.89
N ILE A 120 1.88 -10.10 -0.91
CA ILE A 120 1.93 -9.32 0.32
C ILE A 120 3.23 -9.62 1.09
N SER A 121 3.69 -10.88 1.09
CA SER A 121 4.91 -11.27 1.81
C SER A 121 6.21 -10.71 1.22
N ASP A 122 6.20 -10.34 -0.06
CA ASP A 122 7.37 -9.72 -0.71
C ASP A 122 7.64 -8.31 -0.16
N ILE A 123 6.58 -7.62 0.30
CA ILE A 123 6.66 -6.29 0.91
C ILE A 123 6.66 -6.38 2.43
N PHE A 124 5.81 -7.24 3.00
CA PHE A 124 5.66 -7.41 4.44
C PHE A 124 6.06 -8.80 4.88
N ALA A 125 7.36 -9.00 5.15
CA ALA A 125 7.87 -10.28 5.60
C ALA A 125 7.14 -10.78 6.86
N GLY A 126 6.67 -12.03 6.82
CA GLY A 126 5.91 -12.63 7.93
C GLY A 126 4.45 -12.18 8.04
N ALA A 127 3.92 -11.48 7.03
CA ALA A 127 2.49 -11.23 6.95
C ALA A 127 1.69 -12.55 6.90
N ALA A 128 0.43 -12.51 7.34
CA ALA A 128 -0.46 -13.66 7.35
C ALA A 128 -1.91 -13.23 7.06
N VAL A 129 -2.67 -14.09 6.37
CA VAL A 129 -4.14 -13.97 6.34
C VAL A 129 -4.66 -14.49 7.67
N VAL A 130 -5.46 -13.71 8.36
CA VAL A 130 -6.02 -14.04 9.68
C VAL A 130 -7.52 -13.92 9.60
N ALA A 131 -8.23 -15.00 9.90
CA ALA A 131 -9.68 -15.01 9.99
C ALA A 131 -10.14 -14.26 11.26
N ALA A 132 -11.40 -13.80 11.27
CA ALA A 132 -12.02 -13.29 12.49
C ALA A 132 -11.94 -14.33 13.63
N ALA A 133 -11.66 -13.86 14.85
CA ALA A 133 -11.30 -14.64 16.03
C ALA A 133 -10.00 -15.47 15.91
N GLY A 134 -9.29 -15.40 14.79
CA GLY A 134 -8.00 -16.06 14.58
C GLY A 134 -6.88 -15.45 15.42
N THR A 135 -5.93 -16.28 15.86
CA THR A 135 -4.81 -15.85 16.69
C THR A 135 -3.71 -15.19 15.86
N VAL A 136 -3.22 -14.04 16.32
CA VAL A 136 -1.96 -13.42 15.87
C VAL A 136 -0.85 -13.78 16.85
N ALA A 137 0.31 -14.19 16.35
CA ALA A 137 1.39 -14.76 17.17
C ALA A 137 2.21 -13.71 17.94
N GLY A 138 2.02 -12.43 17.69
CA GLY A 138 2.80 -11.37 18.31
C GLY A 138 2.31 -9.97 17.93
N ALA A 139 3.14 -8.97 18.23
CA ALA A 139 2.83 -7.58 17.96
C ALA A 139 2.77 -7.27 16.45
N GLY A 140 1.84 -6.39 16.07
CA GLY A 140 1.63 -6.00 14.69
C GLY A 140 0.27 -5.34 14.50
N ILE A 141 -0.16 -5.27 13.24
CA ILE A 141 -1.44 -4.69 12.86
C ILE A 141 -2.22 -5.69 12.01
N VAL A 142 -3.55 -5.67 12.11
CA VAL A 142 -4.41 -6.29 11.11
C VAL A 142 -5.06 -5.19 10.29
N ILE A 143 -4.96 -5.30 8.97
CA ILE A 143 -5.73 -4.51 8.01
C ILE A 143 -6.96 -5.34 7.64
N PRO A 144 -8.16 -4.99 8.13
CA PRO A 144 -9.37 -5.75 7.82
C PRO A 144 -9.66 -5.75 6.32
N THR A 145 -10.03 -6.92 5.78
CA THR A 145 -10.40 -7.02 4.37
C THR A 145 -11.62 -6.16 4.05
N SER A 146 -12.54 -6.01 5.02
CA SER A 146 -13.72 -5.15 4.92
C SER A 146 -13.41 -3.67 4.63
N LEU A 147 -12.21 -3.18 4.98
CA LEU A 147 -11.78 -1.81 4.63
C LEU A 147 -11.44 -1.67 3.15
N LEU A 148 -10.98 -2.75 2.52
CA LEU A 148 -10.46 -2.72 1.15
C LEU A 148 -11.47 -3.21 0.12
N LEU A 149 -12.48 -3.97 0.54
CA LEU A 149 -13.56 -4.46 -0.33
C LEU A 149 -14.26 -3.35 -1.15
N PRO A 150 -14.59 -2.17 -0.60
CA PRO A 150 -15.19 -1.08 -1.38
C PRO A 150 -14.32 -0.59 -2.54
N TYR A 151 -13.02 -0.89 -2.52
CA TYR A 151 -12.03 -0.47 -3.52
C TYR A 151 -11.59 -1.62 -4.43
N THR A 152 -12.47 -2.59 -4.68
CA THR A 152 -12.23 -3.71 -5.60
C THR A 152 -11.10 -4.65 -5.18
N SER A 153 -10.79 -4.71 -3.87
CA SER A 153 -9.85 -5.70 -3.35
C SER A 153 -10.36 -7.13 -3.50
N LEU A 154 -9.45 -8.09 -3.37
CA LEU A 154 -9.80 -9.50 -3.22
C LEU A 154 -10.62 -9.73 -1.95
N THR A 155 -11.59 -10.64 -2.03
CA THR A 155 -12.26 -11.15 -0.82
C THR A 155 -11.27 -11.87 0.08
N HIS A 156 -11.58 -12.00 1.37
CA HIS A 156 -10.70 -12.65 2.33
C HIS A 156 -10.30 -14.07 1.90
N ALA A 157 -11.26 -14.84 1.37
CA ALA A 157 -11.03 -16.18 0.84
C ALA A 157 -10.13 -16.20 -0.43
N GLY A 158 -10.05 -15.08 -1.15
CA GLY A 158 -9.19 -14.92 -2.33
C GLY A 158 -7.78 -14.40 -2.01
N LEU A 159 -7.52 -13.98 -0.76
CA LEU A 159 -6.19 -13.50 -0.36
C LEU A 159 -5.22 -14.66 -0.21
N THR A 160 -4.04 -14.54 -0.83
CA THR A 160 -2.97 -15.51 -0.68
C THR A 160 -1.67 -14.77 -0.39
N ILE A 161 -1.02 -15.05 0.74
CA ILE A 161 0.16 -14.27 1.16
C ILE A 161 1.44 -14.67 0.41
N SER A 162 1.53 -15.90 -0.09
CA SER A 162 2.78 -16.49 -0.60
C SER A 162 3.37 -15.73 -1.79
N GLY A 163 4.71 -15.69 -1.88
CA GLY A 163 5.52 -15.06 -2.94
C GLY A 163 5.22 -15.45 -4.39
N THR A 164 4.38 -16.45 -4.62
CA THR A 164 3.95 -16.85 -5.97
C THR A 164 2.60 -16.26 -6.38
N SER A 165 1.89 -15.64 -5.45
CA SER A 165 0.54 -15.09 -5.63
C SER A 165 0.57 -13.64 -6.07
N ASP A 166 -0.31 -13.27 -7.00
CA ASP A 166 -0.46 -11.90 -7.45
C ASP A 166 -1.46 -11.15 -6.55
N ASN A 167 -0.95 -10.25 -5.70
CA ASN A 167 -1.78 -9.45 -4.79
C ASN A 167 -1.85 -7.98 -5.18
N ARG A 168 -1.55 -7.64 -6.44
CA ARG A 168 -1.57 -6.25 -6.91
C ARG A 168 -2.93 -5.58 -6.72
N ASP A 169 -4.05 -6.30 -6.82
CA ASP A 169 -5.37 -5.74 -6.51
C ASP A 169 -5.54 -5.36 -5.04
N TRP A 170 -4.95 -6.12 -4.10
CA TRP A 170 -4.96 -5.76 -2.68
C TRP A 170 -4.19 -4.47 -2.41
N PHE A 171 -3.01 -4.31 -3.03
CA PHE A 171 -2.23 -3.08 -2.91
C PHE A 171 -2.91 -1.88 -3.58
N ALA A 172 -3.50 -2.05 -4.77
CA ALA A 172 -4.28 -1.00 -5.42
C ALA A 172 -5.44 -0.54 -4.51
N ALA A 173 -6.17 -1.48 -3.92
CA ALA A 173 -7.26 -1.18 -2.99
C ALA A 173 -6.78 -0.50 -1.70
N LEU A 174 -5.62 -0.90 -1.17
CA LEU A 174 -4.99 -0.23 -0.03
C LEU A 174 -4.65 1.23 -0.38
N PHE A 175 -4.04 1.50 -1.53
CA PHE A 175 -3.73 2.87 -1.94
C PHE A 175 -4.99 3.71 -2.17
N ASP A 176 -6.04 3.11 -2.74
CA ASP A 176 -7.34 3.74 -2.86
C ASP A 176 -7.92 4.11 -1.48
N PHE A 177 -7.92 3.19 -0.51
CA PHE A 177 -8.35 3.47 0.86
C PHE A 177 -7.54 4.61 1.49
N LEU A 178 -6.21 4.59 1.36
CA LEU A 178 -5.35 5.63 1.92
C LEU A 178 -5.60 7.01 1.27
N GLY A 179 -5.79 7.03 -0.05
CA GLY A 179 -6.08 8.25 -0.79
C GLY A 179 -7.47 8.85 -0.54
N ASN A 180 -8.47 8.00 -0.24
CA ASN A 180 -9.88 8.43 -0.17
C ASN A 180 -10.48 8.46 1.25
N ASP A 181 -10.09 7.56 2.18
CA ASP A 181 -10.76 7.43 3.50
C ASP A 181 -9.89 7.66 4.75
N LEU A 182 -8.56 7.63 4.65
CA LEU A 182 -7.66 8.04 5.74
C LEU A 182 -7.93 9.46 6.34
N PRO A 183 -8.07 9.61 7.67
CA PRO A 183 -8.31 10.91 8.30
C PRO A 183 -7.22 11.95 8.02
N VAL A 184 -7.62 13.12 7.51
CA VAL A 184 -6.74 14.29 7.32
C VAL A 184 -6.87 15.21 8.51
N ARG A 185 -5.74 15.78 8.95
CA ARG A 185 -5.67 16.73 10.05
C ARG A 185 -6.63 17.90 9.80
N SER A 186 -7.39 18.24 10.82
CA SER A 186 -8.22 19.45 10.86
C SER A 186 -8.31 19.96 12.30
N SER A 187 -9.07 21.03 12.53
CA SER A 187 -9.33 21.58 13.86
C SER A 187 -10.07 20.62 14.80
N THR A 188 -10.70 19.56 14.27
CA THR A 188 -11.45 18.57 15.04
C THR A 188 -10.94 17.14 14.87
N VAL A 189 -10.00 16.92 13.95
CA VAL A 189 -9.46 15.59 13.62
C VAL A 189 -7.96 15.59 13.84
N ALA A 190 -7.50 14.85 14.84
CA ALA A 190 -6.09 14.64 15.07
C ALA A 190 -5.53 13.62 14.07
N SER A 191 -4.48 14.00 13.35
CA SER A 191 -3.81 13.12 12.36
C SER A 191 -2.41 13.65 12.04
N ALA A 192 -1.48 12.75 11.72
CA ALA A 192 -0.21 13.14 11.10
C ALA A 192 -0.35 13.43 9.59
N VAL A 193 -1.45 13.02 8.97
CA VAL A 193 -1.71 13.25 7.55
C VAL A 193 -2.20 14.68 7.38
N THR A 194 -1.40 15.53 6.74
CA THR A 194 -1.75 16.94 6.52
C THR A 194 -2.38 17.17 5.15
N ALA A 195 -2.12 16.29 4.20
CA ALA A 195 -2.76 16.30 2.89
C ALA A 195 -2.78 14.90 2.30
N ARG A 196 -3.76 14.66 1.43
CA ARG A 196 -3.82 13.47 0.58
C ARG A 196 -4.57 13.79 -0.69
N THR A 197 -4.26 13.06 -1.74
CA THR A 197 -4.98 13.14 -3.00
C THR A 197 -5.11 11.76 -3.61
N ALA A 198 -6.27 11.51 -4.23
CA ALA A 198 -6.47 10.47 -5.22
C ALA A 198 -6.77 11.17 -6.54
N SER A 199 -5.93 10.96 -7.54
CA SER A 199 -6.16 11.51 -8.88
C SER A 199 -7.39 10.88 -9.54
N ALA A 200 -7.96 11.59 -10.51
CA ALA A 200 -8.89 10.97 -11.44
C ALA A 200 -8.18 9.87 -12.23
N ILE A 201 -8.94 8.85 -12.64
CA ILE A 201 -8.43 7.82 -13.53
C ILE A 201 -8.06 8.48 -14.86
N ALA A 202 -6.84 8.23 -15.34
CA ALA A 202 -6.35 8.76 -16.61
C ALA A 202 -5.99 7.61 -17.55
N ALA A 203 -6.41 7.72 -18.81
CA ALA A 203 -5.92 6.82 -19.86
C ALA A 203 -4.44 7.09 -20.14
N THR A 204 -3.69 6.02 -20.34
CA THR A 204 -2.26 6.07 -20.65
C THR A 204 -1.98 5.22 -21.89
N THR A 205 -0.94 5.57 -22.63
CA THR A 205 -0.47 4.78 -23.76
C THR A 205 0.14 3.48 -23.23
N ILE A 206 -0.22 2.34 -23.83
CA ILE A 206 0.44 1.05 -23.55
C ILE A 206 1.92 1.16 -23.97
N PRO A 207 2.89 0.98 -23.07
CA PRO A 207 4.31 1.05 -23.42
C PRO A 207 4.68 -0.01 -24.46
N ALA A 208 5.52 0.32 -25.43
CA ALA A 208 5.93 -0.64 -26.48
C ALA A 208 6.57 -1.92 -25.89
N ALA A 209 7.32 -1.80 -24.79
CA ALA A 209 7.93 -2.93 -24.09
C ALA A 209 6.90 -3.94 -23.55
N TYR A 210 5.66 -3.54 -23.30
CA TYR A 210 4.62 -4.44 -22.78
C TYR A 210 4.28 -5.55 -23.78
N VAL A 211 4.46 -5.27 -25.07
CA VAL A 211 4.06 -6.14 -26.18
C VAL A 211 5.26 -6.49 -27.08
N ASP A 212 6.49 -6.35 -26.57
CA ASP A 212 7.69 -6.72 -27.31
C ASP A 212 7.62 -8.18 -27.77
N ALA A 213 7.93 -8.44 -29.05
CA ALA A 213 7.76 -9.75 -29.64
C ALA A 213 8.71 -10.82 -29.07
N THR A 214 9.82 -10.41 -28.44
CA THR A 214 10.90 -11.30 -27.99
C THR A 214 11.05 -11.34 -26.48
N ALA A 215 10.79 -10.22 -25.80
CA ALA A 215 10.92 -10.08 -24.35
C ALA A 215 9.86 -9.11 -23.79
N PRO A 216 8.56 -9.45 -23.87
CA PRO A 216 7.51 -8.57 -23.40
C PRO A 216 7.61 -8.39 -21.88
N THR A 217 7.33 -7.19 -21.38
CA THR A 217 7.27 -6.90 -19.93
C THR A 217 5.86 -7.03 -19.35
N SER A 218 4.86 -7.29 -20.19
CA SER A 218 3.51 -7.70 -19.79
C SER A 218 3.05 -8.96 -20.54
N GLY A 219 1.88 -9.49 -20.19
CA GLY A 219 1.18 -10.55 -20.92
C GLY A 219 0.20 -10.05 -21.96
N ILE A 220 0.20 -8.76 -22.29
CA ILE A 220 -0.65 -8.19 -23.35
C ILE A 220 -0.12 -8.69 -24.69
N LEU A 221 -1.00 -9.21 -25.54
CA LEU A 221 -0.63 -9.59 -26.90
C LEU A 221 -0.78 -8.40 -27.85
N VAL A 222 0.10 -8.28 -28.84
CA VAL A 222 0.03 -7.23 -29.87
C VAL A 222 -1.35 -7.23 -30.57
N ALA A 223 -1.91 -8.42 -30.81
CA ALA A 223 -3.21 -8.58 -31.44
C ALA A 223 -4.38 -8.03 -30.60
N ASP A 224 -4.20 -7.91 -29.28
CA ASP A 224 -5.25 -7.44 -28.36
C ASP A 224 -5.29 -5.91 -28.29
N LEU A 225 -4.25 -5.20 -28.74
CA LEU A 225 -4.13 -3.74 -28.61
C LEU A 225 -5.37 -2.95 -29.07
N PRO A 226 -6.08 -3.32 -30.17
CA PRO A 226 -7.28 -2.59 -30.58
C PRO A 226 -8.43 -2.63 -29.56
N ALA A 227 -8.46 -3.65 -28.70
CA ALA A 227 -9.52 -3.88 -27.71
C ALA A 227 -9.02 -3.75 -26.26
N ARG A 228 -7.85 -3.13 -26.06
CA ARG A 228 -7.25 -2.90 -24.75
C ARG A 228 -6.92 -1.44 -24.52
N GLY A 229 -7.22 -0.96 -23.31
CA GLY A 229 -6.82 0.35 -22.83
C GLY A 229 -5.97 0.22 -21.57
N LEU A 230 -4.99 1.08 -21.38
CA LEU A 230 -4.28 1.19 -20.11
C LEU A 230 -4.79 2.41 -19.37
N VAL A 231 -5.07 2.27 -18.08
CA VAL A 231 -5.41 3.40 -17.22
C VAL A 231 -4.49 3.41 -16.01
N SER A 232 -4.22 4.60 -15.51
CA SER A 232 -3.46 4.83 -14.29
C SER A 232 -4.26 5.65 -13.30
N LYS A 233 -4.04 5.38 -12.02
CA LYS A 233 -4.48 6.23 -10.91
C LYS A 233 -3.32 6.42 -9.95
N SER A 234 -3.03 7.69 -9.67
CA SER A 234 -1.99 8.11 -8.74
C SER A 234 -2.59 8.61 -7.43
N TYR A 235 -1.89 8.35 -6.34
CA TYR A 235 -2.22 8.75 -4.98
C TYR A 235 -1.03 9.49 -4.38
N SER A 236 -1.29 10.50 -3.57
CA SER A 236 -0.25 11.10 -2.75
C SER A 236 -0.72 11.28 -1.31
N LEU A 237 0.20 11.11 -0.37
CA LEU A 237 -0.02 11.34 1.05
C LEU A 237 1.14 12.17 1.60
N THR A 238 0.80 13.23 2.34
CA THR A 238 1.76 14.02 3.08
C THR A 238 1.59 13.75 4.57
N ILE A 239 2.65 13.22 5.18
CA ILE A 239 2.72 12.93 6.62
C ILE A 239 3.67 13.95 7.25
N GLN A 240 3.19 14.63 8.29
CA GLN A 240 4.01 15.52 9.08
C GLN A 240 4.70 14.76 10.21
N LEU A 241 6.00 14.98 10.32
CA LEU A 241 6.87 14.46 11.35
C LEU A 241 7.30 15.59 12.29
N ILE A 242 7.56 15.26 13.54
CA ILE A 242 8.10 16.12 14.58
C ILE A 242 9.45 15.57 15.05
N LEU A 243 10.44 16.46 15.19
CA LEU A 243 11.74 16.15 15.77
C LEU A 243 11.62 16.14 17.29
N ASP A 244 11.96 15.04 17.92
CA ASP A 244 12.32 15.03 19.33
C ASP A 244 13.76 15.54 19.45
N GLN A 245 13.92 16.76 19.98
CA GLN A 245 15.22 17.39 20.15
C GLN A 245 16.12 16.65 21.15
N SER A 246 15.55 15.86 22.07
CA SER A 246 16.31 15.15 23.09
C SER A 246 16.98 13.89 22.52
N SER A 247 16.24 13.12 21.73
CA SER A 247 16.71 11.90 21.09
C SER A 247 17.27 12.13 19.68
N GLN A 248 17.05 13.31 19.10
CA GLN A 248 17.36 13.65 17.70
C GLN A 248 16.70 12.67 16.71
N SER A 249 15.48 12.20 17.04
CA SER A 249 14.70 11.30 16.20
C SER A 249 13.41 11.96 15.71
N PHE A 250 12.97 11.61 14.49
CA PHE A 250 11.67 12.04 13.99
C PHE A 250 10.58 11.03 14.35
N ASP A 251 9.41 11.53 14.72
CA ASP A 251 8.19 10.75 14.93
C ASP A 251 7.00 11.41 14.22
N VAL A 252 5.87 10.71 14.08
CA VAL A 252 4.65 11.25 13.48
C VAL A 252 4.00 12.31 14.36
N ASN A 253 3.72 13.49 13.80
CA ASN A 253 3.06 14.56 14.53
C ASN A 253 1.53 14.39 14.50
N SER A 254 0.97 13.62 15.44
CA SER A 254 -0.46 13.26 15.45
C SER A 254 -1.30 14.21 16.32
N VAL A 255 -1.52 15.43 15.83
CA VAL A 255 -2.26 16.50 16.56
C VAL A 255 -3.43 17.04 15.73
N ILE A 256 -4.30 17.84 16.36
CA ILE A 256 -5.26 18.69 15.64
C ILE A 256 -4.54 19.87 14.99
N GLY A 257 -5.10 20.39 13.90
CA GLY A 257 -4.55 21.50 13.12
C GLY A 257 -5.12 22.86 13.48
#